data_AF-Q570G2-F1
#
_entry.id   AF-Q570G2-F1
#
_cell.length_a   1.000
_cell.length_b   1.000
_cell.length_c   1.000
_cell.angle_alpha   90.00
_cell.angle_beta   90.00
_cell.angle_gamma   90.00
#
_symmetry.space_group_name_H-M   'P 1'
#
loop_
_entity.id
_entity.type
_entity.pdbx_description
1 polymer ?
#
loop_
_entity_poly.entity_id
_entity_poly.type
_entity_poly.pdbx_seq_one_letter_code
_entity_poly.pdbx_strand_id
1 'polypeptide(L)'
;KSGTSRDSKGQLTSKAGKVESLDALVKELVAASEDEKKAVLSRIEEEASTLKGSTTRYGKLYLKLAKSYIEKGSDYASKETERLGRVLGKSISPVKADELTLKRNILTTFVASS
;
A
#
# COMPACT_ATOMS: atom_id res chain seq x y z
N LYS A 1 16.36 18.53 -0.39
CA LYS A 1 16.41 17.19 -1.04
C LYS A 1 14.98 16.80 -1.37
N SER A 2 14.61 16.78 -2.65
CA SER A 2 13.24 16.46 -3.08
C SER A 2 12.95 15.01 -2.68
N GLY A 3 12.09 14.82 -1.67
CA GLY A 3 11.75 13.52 -1.05
C GLY A 3 10.90 12.62 -1.95
N THR A 4 11.16 12.61 -3.25
CA THR A 4 10.58 11.67 -4.19
C THR A 4 11.48 10.46 -4.20
N SER A 5 11.03 9.34 -3.63
CA SER A 5 11.78 8.08 -3.57
C SER A 5 11.96 7.49 -4.99
N ARG A 6 12.74 8.16 -5.85
CA ARG A 6 13.04 7.80 -7.24
C ARG A 6 14.48 7.30 -7.38
N ASP A 7 14.69 6.36 -8.30
CA ASP A 7 16.01 5.83 -8.65
C ASP A 7 16.75 6.72 -9.68
N SER A 8 17.94 6.29 -10.09
CA SER A 8 18.75 6.98 -11.11
C SER A 8 18.11 7.04 -12.49
N LYS A 9 17.04 6.28 -12.74
CA LYS A 9 16.24 6.28 -13.98
C LYS A 9 14.96 7.12 -13.84
N GLY A 10 14.76 7.76 -12.69
CA GLY A 10 13.56 8.54 -12.39
C GLY A 10 12.33 7.70 -12.04
N GLN A 11 12.47 6.40 -11.82
CA GLN A 11 11.36 5.49 -11.45
C GLN A 11 11.17 5.44 -9.94
N LEU A 12 9.93 5.28 -9.46
CA LEU A 12 9.69 5.10 -8.03
C LEU A 12 10.35 3.82 -7.51
N THR A 13 11.10 3.95 -6.43
CA THR A 13 11.71 2.85 -5.69
C THR A 13 10.69 2.10 -4.84
N SER A 14 11.07 0.95 -4.28
CA SER A 14 10.25 0.16 -3.35
C SER A 14 9.87 0.88 -2.05
N LYS A 15 10.53 2.00 -1.74
CA LYS A 15 10.24 2.85 -0.59
C LYS A 15 9.15 3.89 -0.87
N ALA A 16 8.83 4.15 -2.14
CA ALA A 16 7.83 5.14 -2.48
C ALA A 16 6.44 4.71 -2.00
N GLY A 17 5.72 5.65 -1.36
CA GLY A 17 4.36 5.40 -0.90
C GLY A 17 4.23 4.69 0.44
N LYS A 18 5.35 4.24 1.04
CA LYS A 18 5.34 3.65 2.37
C LYS A 18 5.27 4.73 3.45
N VAL A 19 4.37 4.52 4.40
CA VAL A 19 4.22 5.35 5.58
C VAL A 19 4.38 4.42 6.77
N GLU A 20 5.42 4.63 7.57
CA GLU A 20 5.83 3.69 8.61
C GLU A 20 4.73 3.43 9.65
N SER A 21 4.00 4.47 10.06
CA SER A 21 2.86 4.34 10.99
C SER A 21 1.74 3.49 10.41
N LEU A 22 1.42 3.65 9.12
CA LEU A 22 0.43 2.83 8.44
C LEU A 22 0.94 1.40 8.17
N ASP A 23 2.24 1.22 7.88
CA ASP A 23 2.83 -0.11 7.71
C ASP A 23 2.77 -0.94 9.00
N ALA A 24 2.94 -0.30 10.17
CA ALA A 24 2.76 -0.95 11.46
C ALA A 24 1.31 -1.43 11.65
N LEU A 25 0.33 -0.56 11.35
CA LEU A 25 -1.09 -0.92 11.43
C LEU A 25 -1.50 -2.00 10.41
N VAL A 26 -0.87 -2.04 9.24
CA VAL A 26 -1.08 -3.12 8.27
C VAL A 26 -0.58 -4.46 8.81
N LYS A 27 0.57 -4.48 9.49
CA LYS A 27 1.06 -5.70 10.15
C LYS A 27 0.07 -6.20 11.20
N GLU A 28 -0.45 -5.27 12.02
CA GLU A 28 -1.52 -5.57 12.97
C GLU A 28 -2.77 -6.11 12.27
N LEU A 29 -3.18 -5.52 11.15
CA LEU A 29 -4.36 -5.94 10.39
C LEU A 29 -4.24 -7.36 9.84
N VAL A 30 -3.04 -7.72 9.35
CA VAL A 30 -2.79 -9.04 8.79
C VAL A 30 -2.74 -10.11 9.87
N ALA A 31 -2.19 -9.79 11.05
CA ALA A 31 -2.15 -10.69 12.20
C ALA A 31 -3.48 -10.78 12.98
N ALA A 32 -4.33 -9.76 12.85
CA ALA A 32 -5.62 -9.68 13.52
C ALA A 32 -6.62 -10.75 13.05
N SER A 33 -7.45 -11.21 13.97
CA SER A 33 -8.62 -12.04 13.65
C SER A 33 -9.67 -11.26 12.84
N GLU A 34 -10.59 -11.95 12.17
CA GLU A 34 -11.64 -11.31 11.35
C GLU A 34 -12.47 -10.27 12.13
N ASP A 35 -12.71 -10.51 13.42
CA ASP A 35 -13.47 -9.60 14.28
C ASP A 35 -12.67 -8.34 14.64
N GLU A 36 -11.35 -8.48 14.79
CA GLU A 36 -10.43 -7.38 15.14
C GLU A 36 -10.03 -6.54 13.91
N LYS A 37 -10.07 -7.11 12.71
CA LYS A 37 -9.71 -6.42 11.46
C LYS A 37 -10.47 -5.12 11.24
N LYS A 38 -11.74 -5.05 11.65
CA LYS A 38 -12.55 -3.81 11.57
C LYS A 38 -12.02 -2.73 12.51
N ALA A 39 -11.60 -3.09 13.72
CA ALA A 39 -11.02 -2.15 14.67
C ALA A 39 -9.66 -1.61 14.18
N VAL A 40 -8.82 -2.49 13.62
CA VAL A 40 -7.54 -2.06 13.03
C VAL A 40 -7.77 -1.19 11.80
N LEU A 41 -8.78 -1.48 10.96
CA LEU A 41 -9.13 -0.63 9.83
C LEU A 41 -9.51 0.79 10.26
N SER A 42 -10.28 0.96 11.34
CA SER A 42 -10.60 2.29 11.89
C SER A 42 -9.33 3.04 12.32
N ARG A 43 -8.37 2.36 12.96
CA ARG A 43 -7.08 2.96 13.33
C ARG A 43 -6.27 3.39 12.10
N ILE A 44 -6.29 2.59 11.03
CA ILE A 44 -5.68 2.96 9.73
C ILE A 44 -6.36 4.22 9.17
N GLU A 45 -7.67 4.36 9.33
CA GLU A 45 -8.44 5.52 8.84
C GLU A 45 -8.12 6.78 9.62
N GLU A 46 -8.07 6.68 10.93
CA GLU A 46 -7.64 7.76 11.82
C GLU A 46 -6.22 8.21 11.49
N GLU A 47 -5.26 7.29 11.44
CA GLU A 47 -3.87 7.61 11.11
C GLU A 47 -3.73 8.19 9.70
N ALA A 48 -4.47 7.66 8.72
CA ALA A 48 -4.49 8.20 7.36
C ALA A 48 -5.05 9.63 7.31
N SER A 49 -5.97 9.99 8.23
CA SER A 49 -6.56 11.33 8.32
C SER A 49 -5.59 12.37 8.90
N THR A 50 -4.60 11.95 9.70
CA THR A 50 -3.57 12.84 10.24
C THR A 50 -2.52 13.24 9.19
N LEU A 51 -2.42 12.47 8.10
CA LEU A 51 -1.46 12.69 7.02
C LEU A 51 -1.79 13.93 6.17
N LYS A 52 -0.75 14.74 5.91
CA LYS A 52 -0.86 16.00 5.14
C LYS A 52 0.04 16.00 3.90
N GLY A 53 -0.38 16.75 2.88
CA GLY A 53 0.39 16.91 1.65
C GLY A 53 0.46 15.62 0.82
N SER A 54 1.66 15.24 0.39
CA SER A 54 1.85 14.08 -0.50
C SER A 54 1.50 12.74 0.16
N THR A 55 1.56 12.64 1.49
CA THR A 55 1.27 11.40 2.24
C THR A 55 -0.23 11.14 2.39
N THR A 56 -1.10 12.16 2.26
CA THR A 56 -2.56 11.99 2.25
C THR A 56 -3.01 11.04 1.12
N ARG A 57 -2.34 11.11 -0.04
CA ARG A 57 -2.60 10.17 -1.14
C ARG A 57 -2.25 8.73 -0.76
N TYR A 58 -1.19 8.54 0.01
CA TYR A 58 -0.77 7.21 0.47
C TYR A 58 -1.77 6.68 1.50
N GLY A 59 -2.19 7.48 2.47
CA GLY A 59 -3.22 7.08 3.44
C GLY A 59 -4.49 6.56 2.78
N LYS A 60 -4.99 7.25 1.75
CA LYS A 60 -6.14 6.78 0.95
C LYS A 60 -5.89 5.44 0.25
N LEU A 61 -4.65 5.19 -0.21
CA LEU A 61 -4.28 3.90 -0.80
C LEU A 61 -4.25 2.79 0.26
N TYR A 62 -3.64 3.02 1.42
CA TYR A 62 -3.65 2.07 2.54
C TYR A 62 -5.08 1.67 2.91
N LEU A 63 -5.97 2.66 3.09
CA LEU A 63 -7.38 2.40 3.40
C LEU A 63 -8.07 1.52 2.36
N LYS A 64 -7.88 1.84 1.07
CA LYS A 64 -8.49 1.08 -0.01
C LYS A 64 -7.97 -0.36 -0.06
N LEU A 65 -6.67 -0.54 0.14
CA LEU A 65 -6.03 -1.85 0.13
C LEU A 65 -6.43 -2.68 1.35
N ALA A 66 -6.49 -2.07 2.53
CA ALA A 66 -6.96 -2.69 3.77
C ALA A 66 -8.42 -3.16 3.65
N LYS A 67 -9.32 -2.30 3.14
CA LYS A 67 -10.73 -2.67 2.86
C LYS A 67 -10.81 -3.87 1.91
N SER A 68 -10.08 -3.82 0.79
CA SER A 68 -10.05 -4.94 -0.16
C SER A 68 -9.45 -6.22 0.43
N TYR A 69 -8.46 -6.12 1.33
CA TYR A 69 -7.88 -7.27 2.01
C TYR A 69 -8.88 -7.95 2.94
N ILE A 70 -9.65 -7.17 3.71
CA ILE A 70 -10.71 -7.69 4.58
C ILE A 70 -11.83 -8.31 3.74
N GLU A 71 -12.29 -7.64 2.68
CA GLU A 71 -13.39 -8.11 1.84
C GLU A 71 -13.06 -9.36 1.03
N LYS A 72 -11.81 -9.47 0.55
CA LYS A 72 -11.39 -10.54 -0.39
C LYS A 72 -10.55 -11.64 0.27
N GLY A 73 -10.15 -11.45 1.52
CA GLY A 73 -9.32 -12.39 2.27
C GLY A 73 -7.81 -12.23 2.05
N SER A 74 -7.05 -13.04 2.80
CA SER A 74 -5.57 -12.98 2.87
C SER A 74 -4.87 -13.14 1.53
N ASP A 75 -5.41 -14.00 0.66
CA ASP A 75 -4.94 -14.25 -0.70
C ASP A 75 -4.94 -13.01 -1.62
N TYR A 76 -5.72 -11.98 -1.29
CA TYR A 76 -5.82 -10.78 -2.12
C TYR A 76 -4.47 -10.09 -2.27
N ALA A 77 -3.70 -10.00 -1.18
CA ALA A 77 -2.45 -9.25 -1.17
C ALA A 77 -1.41 -9.86 -2.10
N SER A 78 -1.25 -11.19 -2.07
CA SER A 78 -0.31 -11.93 -2.93
C SER A 78 -0.74 -11.86 -4.40
N LYS A 79 -2.01 -12.19 -4.70
CA LYS A 79 -2.58 -12.17 -6.06
C LYS A 79 -2.49 -10.78 -6.70
N GLU A 80 -2.83 -9.73 -5.96
CA GLU A 80 -2.77 -8.36 -6.48
C GLU A 80 -1.32 -7.89 -6.65
N THR A 81 -0.41 -8.24 -5.75
CA THR A 81 1.03 -7.93 -5.90
C THR A 81 1.61 -8.54 -7.17
N GLU A 82 1.29 -9.81 -7.45
CA GLU A 82 1.69 -10.48 -8.68
C GLU A 82 1.09 -9.83 -9.93
N ARG A 83 -0.22 -9.55 -9.90
CA ARG A 83 -0.93 -8.90 -11.01
C ARG A 83 -0.31 -7.55 -11.33
N LEU A 84 -0.02 -6.73 -10.32
CA LEU A 84 0.64 -5.44 -10.48
C LEU A 84 2.05 -5.59 -11.04
N GLY A 85 2.80 -6.61 -10.62
CA GLY A 85 4.10 -6.93 -11.20
C GLY A 85 4.03 -7.23 -12.70
N ARG A 86 3.05 -8.04 -13.14
CA ARG A 86 2.85 -8.34 -14.57
C ARG A 86 2.43 -7.12 -15.37
N VAL A 87 1.61 -6.22 -14.80
CA VAL A 87 1.18 -4.99 -15.47
C VAL A 87 2.33 -3.97 -15.57
N LEU A 88 3.16 -3.85 -14.52
CA LEU A 88 4.34 -2.98 -14.53
C LEU A 88 5.41 -3.45 -15.54
N GLY A 89 5.43 -4.73 -15.89
CA GLY A 89 6.29 -5.27 -16.95
C GLY A 89 5.82 -4.99 -18.37
N LYS A 90 4.63 -4.40 -18.56
CA LYS A 90 4.09 -4.02 -19.87
C LYS A 90 4.36 -2.54 -20.16
N SER A 91 4.27 -2.16 -21.43
CA SER A 91 4.31 -0.74 -21.82
C SER A 91 3.07 -0.02 -21.28
N ILE A 92 3.28 0.88 -20.32
CA ILE A 92 2.25 1.71 -19.69
C ILE A 92 2.78 3.13 -19.54
N SER A 93 1.88 4.11 -19.40
CA SER A 93 2.29 5.50 -19.20
C SER A 93 3.06 5.67 -17.89
N PRO A 94 4.04 6.59 -17.82
CA PRO A 94 4.83 6.83 -16.60
C PRO A 94 3.96 7.16 -15.38
N VAL A 95 2.89 7.95 -15.59
CA VAL A 95 1.92 8.27 -14.53
C VAL A 95 1.28 7.00 -13.97
N LYS A 96 0.83 6.10 -14.84
CA LYS A 96 0.20 4.83 -14.43
C LYS A 96 1.21 3.90 -13.78
N ALA A 97 2.44 3.84 -14.28
CA ALA A 97 3.52 3.09 -13.65
C ALA A 97 3.76 3.55 -12.21
N ASP A 98 3.82 4.86 -11.97
CA ASP A 98 3.96 5.40 -10.63
C ASP A 98 2.80 4.99 -9.72
N GLU A 99 1.54 5.10 -10.17
CA GLU A 99 0.39 4.70 -9.33
C GLU A 99 0.38 3.22 -8.98
N LEU A 100 0.70 2.36 -9.94
CA LEU A 100 0.74 0.91 -9.73
C LEU A 100 1.94 0.51 -8.86
N THR A 101 3.06 1.22 -8.98
CA THR A 101 4.24 1.03 -8.12
C THR A 101 3.93 1.38 -6.68
N LEU A 102 3.26 2.52 -6.43
CA LEU A 102 2.81 2.90 -5.08
C LEU A 102 1.89 1.83 -4.47
N LYS A 103 0.90 1.35 -5.23
CA LYS A 103 0.01 0.27 -4.77
C LYS A 103 0.77 -1.01 -4.46
N ARG A 104 1.67 -1.41 -5.35
CA ARG A 104 2.48 -2.63 -5.18
C ARG A 104 3.37 -2.52 -3.94
N ASN A 105 4.03 -1.38 -3.74
CA ASN A 105 4.89 -1.17 -2.58
C ASN A 105 4.11 -1.29 -1.27
N ILE A 106 2.93 -0.68 -1.18
CA ILE A 106 2.07 -0.80 0.00
C ILE A 106 1.61 -2.25 0.20
N LEU A 107 1.15 -2.91 -0.87
CA LEU A 107 0.72 -4.32 -0.82
C LEU A 107 1.84 -5.28 -0.39
N THR A 108 3.10 -4.97 -0.69
CA THR A 108 4.21 -5.80 -0.19
C THR A 108 4.28 -5.86 1.33
N THR A 109 3.80 -4.82 2.03
CA THR A 109 3.70 -4.85 3.50
C THR A 109 2.68 -5.88 3.95
N PHE A 110 1.55 -6.02 3.25
CA PHE A 110 0.53 -7.02 3.57
C PHE A 110 1.09 -8.44 3.37
N VAL A 111 1.76 -8.68 2.23
CA VAL A 111 2.35 -10.00 1.90
C VAL A 111 3.53 -10.35 2.81
N ALA A 112 4.35 -9.38 3.21
CA ALA A 112 5.47 -9.64 4.11
C ALA A 112 5.03 -9.92 5.55
N SER A 113 3.75 -9.68 5.87
CA SER A 113 3.19 -9.84 7.22
C SER A 113 2.21 -11.03 7.31
N SER A 114 1.90 -11.68 6.17
CA SER A 114 0.94 -12.78 6.03
C SER A 114 1.59 -14.15 6.17
#